data_AF-A0A154PFU2-F1
#
_entry.id   AF-A0A154PFU2-F1
#
_cell.length_a   1.000
_cell.length_b   1.000
_cell.length_c   1.000
_cell.angle_alpha   90.00
_cell.angle_beta   90.00
_cell.angle_gamma   90.00
#
_symmetry.space_group_name_H-M   'P 1'
#
loop_
_entity.id
_entity.type
_entity.pdbx_description
1 polymer ?
#
loop_
_entity_poly.entity_id
_entity_poly.type
_entity_poly.pdbx_seq_one_letter_code
_entity_poly.pdbx_strand_id
1 'polypeptide(L)'
;SMQKVLLPGHDPGWNDPPKWAFSGGQSSAITPTKRVLNKRVAFPLSSTQSSNKESSSSNPSMTMPPSLQSSITLTTASHPPLIPPSNVDAVVKTNEVEINKEQALTDVLANFETVIDEHIDKSKADEVKKRLDILKAAWLENKLNNVIYKNILDLSKALKDGNVEEADQIHLTMMMQHASLCSPWIPGIRHIILELKTKQQDPNVVQS
;
A
#
# COMPACT_ATOMS: atom_id res chain seq x y z
N SER A 1 -33.12 -21.80 25.62
CA SER A 1 -32.93 -20.87 24.50
C SER A 1 -32.61 -21.69 23.26
N MET A 2 -33.41 -21.59 22.19
CA MET A 2 -33.32 -22.50 21.04
C MET A 2 -32.16 -22.09 20.12
N GLN A 3 -31.08 -22.87 20.10
CA GLN A 3 -30.08 -22.78 19.03
C GLN A 3 -30.38 -23.89 18.02
N LYS A 4 -30.84 -23.48 16.83
CA LYS A 4 -31.01 -24.35 15.66
C LYS A 4 -29.67 -25.04 15.36
N VAL A 5 -29.67 -26.36 15.40
CA VAL A 5 -28.58 -27.20 14.90
C VAL A 5 -28.57 -27.09 13.37
N LEU A 6 -27.48 -26.60 12.79
CA LEU A 6 -27.25 -26.66 11.34
C LEU A 6 -26.79 -28.08 10.97
N LEU A 7 -27.30 -28.58 9.83
CA LEU A 7 -27.07 -29.93 9.31
C LEU A 7 -25.58 -30.22 9.02
N PRO A 8 -25.17 -31.51 8.98
CA PRO A 8 -23.80 -31.89 8.69
C PRO A 8 -23.45 -31.56 7.22
N GLY A 9 -22.47 -30.67 7.02
CA GLY A 9 -22.04 -30.19 5.70
C GLY A 9 -21.75 -28.69 5.61
N HIS A 10 -21.73 -27.96 6.73
CA HIS A 10 -21.35 -26.55 6.75
C HIS A 10 -19.82 -26.41 6.95
N ASP A 11 -19.10 -26.15 5.86
CA ASP A 11 -17.70 -25.70 5.91
C ASP A 11 -17.70 -24.27 6.47
N PRO A 12 -16.99 -23.97 7.57
CA PRO A 12 -16.94 -22.63 8.12
C PRO A 12 -16.39 -21.67 7.07
N GLY A 13 -17.28 -20.85 6.52
CA GLY A 13 -16.89 -19.82 5.58
C GLY A 13 -15.92 -18.85 6.23
N TRP A 14 -15.25 -18.06 5.42
CA TRP A 14 -14.34 -16.99 5.84
C TRP A 14 -14.98 -15.95 6.81
N ASN A 15 -16.29 -16.03 7.05
CA ASN A 15 -17.08 -15.15 7.91
C ASN A 15 -17.59 -15.81 9.22
N ASP A 16 -17.20 -17.05 9.53
CA ASP A 16 -17.48 -17.61 10.86
C ASP A 16 -16.45 -17.06 11.86
N PRO A 17 -16.89 -16.37 12.93
CA PRO A 17 -15.95 -15.80 13.89
C PRO A 17 -15.23 -16.93 14.64
N PRO A 18 -13.97 -16.70 15.03
CA PRO A 18 -13.17 -17.73 15.66
C PRO A 18 -13.82 -18.20 16.97
N LYS A 19 -13.68 -19.50 17.27
CA LYS A 19 -14.44 -20.19 18.33
C LYS A 19 -14.38 -19.52 19.71
N TRP A 20 -13.32 -18.78 20.02
CA TRP A 20 -13.16 -18.04 21.28
C TRP A 20 -14.11 -16.84 21.42
N ALA A 21 -14.67 -16.30 20.33
CA ALA A 21 -15.66 -15.22 20.37
C ALA A 21 -17.03 -15.67 20.90
N PHE A 22 -17.33 -16.97 20.84
CA PHE A 22 -18.60 -17.54 21.32
C PHE A 22 -18.56 -17.93 22.81
N SER A 23 -17.39 -17.90 23.45
CA SER A 23 -17.25 -18.12 24.89
C SER A 23 -17.59 -16.84 25.65
N GLY A 24 -18.88 -16.53 25.76
CA GLY A 24 -19.37 -15.52 26.70
C GLY A 24 -19.18 -16.04 28.14
N GLY A 25 -18.12 -15.61 28.82
CA GLY A 25 -17.94 -15.89 30.24
C GLY A 25 -16.54 -15.62 30.78
N GLN A 26 -16.40 -14.47 31.45
CA GLN A 26 -15.52 -14.18 32.60
C GLN A 26 -14.10 -14.78 32.63
N SER A 27 -13.09 -13.92 32.50
CA SER A 27 -11.78 -14.15 33.14
C SER A 27 -11.17 -12.80 33.50
N SER A 28 -11.08 -12.57 34.80
CA SER A 28 -10.48 -11.42 35.45
C SER A 28 -8.99 -11.27 35.09
N ALA A 29 -8.58 -10.01 34.93
CA ALA A 29 -7.22 -9.49 35.09
C ALA A 29 -6.10 -10.01 34.15
N ILE A 30 -5.51 -9.09 33.37
CA ILE A 30 -4.08 -8.67 33.36
C ILE A 30 -3.77 -7.91 32.04
N THR A 31 -2.95 -6.87 32.16
CA THR A 31 -2.58 -5.77 31.25
C THR A 31 -2.16 -6.11 29.80
N PRO A 32 -2.18 -5.12 28.86
CA PRO A 32 -1.68 -5.31 27.50
C PRO A 32 -0.15 -5.26 27.51
N THR A 33 0.49 -6.42 27.65
CA THR A 33 1.95 -6.52 27.58
C THR A 33 2.35 -6.76 26.13
N LYS A 34 3.09 -5.80 25.58
CA LYS A 34 3.65 -5.76 24.21
C LYS A 34 4.12 -7.14 23.76
N ARG A 35 3.67 -7.56 22.57
CA ARG A 35 4.15 -8.77 21.88
C ARG A 35 5.62 -8.59 21.51
N VAL A 36 6.53 -9.00 22.40
CA VAL A 36 7.97 -9.04 22.12
C VAL A 36 8.25 -10.26 21.24
N LEU A 37 8.25 -10.04 19.93
CA LEU A 37 8.35 -11.07 18.88
C LEU A 37 9.80 -11.48 18.59
N ASN A 38 10.65 -11.55 19.62
CA ASN A 38 12.07 -11.88 19.49
C ASN A 38 12.52 -12.81 20.63
N LYS A 39 11.95 -14.01 20.72
CA LYS A 39 12.55 -15.07 21.55
C LYS A 39 12.82 -16.30 20.70
N ARG A 40 14.03 -16.36 20.15
CA ARG A 40 14.61 -17.63 19.69
C ARG A 40 14.96 -18.45 20.93
N VAL A 41 14.51 -19.69 20.95
CA VAL A 41 14.80 -20.65 22.03
C VAL A 41 16.26 -21.11 21.87
N ALA A 42 17.07 -21.01 22.92
CA ALA A 42 18.40 -21.59 22.95
C ALA A 42 18.34 -23.08 23.34
N PHE A 43 19.14 -23.93 22.71
CA PHE A 43 19.25 -25.34 23.05
C PHE A 43 20.12 -25.54 24.30
N PRO A 44 19.74 -26.41 25.25
CA PRO A 44 20.56 -26.69 26.43
C PRO A 44 21.78 -27.52 26.03
N LEU A 45 22.98 -26.94 26.12
CA LEU A 45 24.22 -27.70 26.08
C LEU A 45 24.37 -28.43 27.42
N SER A 46 24.14 -29.74 27.40
CA SER A 46 24.40 -30.61 28.54
C SER A 46 25.89 -30.54 28.89
N SER A 47 26.15 -30.15 30.14
CA SER A 47 27.46 -30.10 30.77
C SER A 47 28.02 -31.50 31.01
N THR A 48 29.20 -31.78 30.47
CA THR A 48 30.12 -32.78 31.05
C THR A 48 31.43 -32.10 31.42
N GLN A 49 31.73 -32.21 32.71
CA GLN A 49 32.81 -31.61 33.48
C GLN A 49 34.14 -32.35 33.27
N SER A 50 35.25 -31.62 33.09
CA SER A 50 36.58 -32.01 33.64
C SER A 50 37.72 -31.00 33.36
N SER A 51 38.27 -30.48 34.46
CA SER A 51 39.69 -30.16 34.78
C SER A 51 40.57 -29.22 33.93
N ASN A 52 41.03 -28.14 34.59
CA ASN A 52 42.28 -27.35 34.49
C ASN A 52 43.29 -27.62 33.36
N LYS A 53 43.67 -26.57 32.61
CA LYS A 53 45.01 -25.91 32.63
C LYS A 53 45.10 -24.75 31.60
N GLU A 54 45.97 -23.80 31.93
CA GLU A 54 46.29 -22.57 31.18
C GLU A 54 46.85 -22.76 29.76
N SER A 55 46.73 -21.67 28.99
CA SER A 55 47.52 -21.23 27.84
C SER A 55 47.34 -21.98 26.52
N SER A 56 46.69 -21.32 25.55
CA SER A 56 47.27 -21.00 24.24
C SER A 56 46.23 -20.33 23.34
N SER A 57 46.67 -19.27 22.66
CA SER A 57 46.00 -18.62 21.54
C SER A 57 45.67 -19.62 20.44
N SER A 58 44.40 -19.75 20.08
CA SER A 58 44.00 -20.27 18.78
C SER A 58 42.64 -19.70 18.36
N ASN A 59 42.60 -19.30 17.09
CA ASN A 59 41.52 -18.59 16.42
C ASN A 59 40.18 -19.36 16.50
N PRO A 60 39.02 -18.69 16.57
CA PRO A 60 37.76 -19.37 16.34
C PRO A 60 37.68 -19.75 14.85
N SER A 61 37.89 -21.04 14.57
CA SER A 61 37.61 -21.65 13.28
C SER A 61 36.22 -21.25 12.80
N MET A 62 36.18 -20.64 11.63
CA MET A 62 34.94 -20.35 10.91
C MET A 62 34.19 -21.65 10.69
N THR A 63 33.11 -21.87 11.43
CA THR A 63 32.17 -22.95 11.17
C THR A 63 31.31 -22.49 9.98
N MET A 64 31.74 -22.85 8.77
CA MET A 64 30.93 -22.66 7.57
C MET A 64 29.63 -23.46 7.71
N PRO A 65 28.48 -22.91 7.26
CA PRO A 65 27.24 -23.68 7.24
C PRO A 65 27.38 -24.90 6.30
N PRO A 66 26.63 -25.99 6.53
CA PRO A 66 26.65 -27.15 5.65
C PRO A 66 26.21 -26.72 4.25
N SER A 67 26.95 -27.17 3.23
CA SER A 67 26.56 -27.01 1.83
C SER A 67 25.21 -27.69 1.61
N LEU A 68 24.22 -26.92 1.16
CA LEU A 68 22.94 -27.45 0.70
C LEU A 68 23.22 -28.31 -0.54
N GLN A 69 23.24 -29.63 -0.35
CA GLN A 69 23.21 -30.57 -1.46
C GLN A 69 21.94 -30.30 -2.27
N SER A 70 22.19 -29.71 -3.44
CA SER A 70 21.19 -29.33 -4.42
C SER A 70 20.85 -30.57 -5.23
N SER A 71 19.75 -31.25 -4.89
CA SER A 71 19.00 -32.08 -5.84
C SER A 71 17.78 -32.71 -5.17
N ILE A 72 16.78 -31.89 -4.82
CA ILE A 72 15.40 -32.39 -4.85
C ILE A 72 14.90 -32.16 -6.27
N THR A 73 14.94 -33.21 -7.09
CA THR A 73 14.18 -33.28 -8.34
C THR A 73 12.71 -33.37 -7.96
N LEU A 74 12.08 -32.20 -7.78
CA LEU A 74 10.63 -32.08 -7.71
C LEU A 74 10.08 -32.43 -9.09
N THR A 75 9.50 -33.62 -9.22
CA THR A 75 8.75 -34.01 -10.41
C THR A 75 7.47 -33.17 -10.45
N THR A 76 7.56 -32.01 -11.10
CA THR A 76 6.40 -31.19 -11.44
C THR A 76 5.52 -31.99 -12.40
N ALA A 77 4.25 -32.16 -12.04
CA ALA A 77 3.25 -32.73 -12.93
C ALA A 77 3.17 -31.92 -14.24
N SER A 78 2.91 -32.60 -15.36
CA SER A 78 2.71 -32.00 -16.67
C SER A 78 1.50 -31.07 -16.65
N HIS A 79 1.71 -29.81 -16.32
CA HIS A 79 0.73 -28.76 -16.51
C HIS A 79 0.88 -28.23 -17.94
N PRO A 80 -0.22 -27.83 -18.59
CA PRO A 80 -0.15 -27.08 -19.84
C PRO A 80 0.75 -25.84 -19.62
N PRO A 81 1.55 -25.45 -20.63
CA PRO A 81 2.47 -24.33 -20.48
C PRO A 81 1.69 -23.10 -20.02
N LEU A 82 2.13 -22.52 -18.90
CA LEU A 82 1.66 -21.23 -18.44
C LEU A 82 1.90 -20.25 -19.58
N ILE A 83 0.81 -19.74 -20.15
CA ILE A 83 0.85 -18.65 -21.12
C ILE A 83 1.61 -17.52 -20.40
N PRO A 84 2.79 -17.10 -20.87
CA PRO A 84 3.45 -15.94 -20.30
C PRO A 84 2.45 -14.78 -20.37
N PRO A 85 2.40 -13.88 -19.37
CA PRO A 85 1.55 -12.70 -19.48
C PRO A 85 1.89 -12.06 -20.83
N SER A 86 0.92 -12.10 -21.74
CA SER A 86 1.04 -11.45 -23.02
C SER A 86 1.27 -10.00 -22.63
N ASN A 87 2.51 -9.55 -22.81
CA ASN A 87 2.82 -8.15 -22.75
C ASN A 87 2.09 -7.59 -23.97
N VAL A 88 0.80 -7.32 -23.77
CA VAL A 88 0.10 -6.34 -24.56
C VAL A 88 0.84 -5.06 -24.24
N ASP A 89 1.95 -4.86 -24.96
CA ASP A 89 2.32 -3.53 -25.42
C ASP A 89 1.09 -3.05 -26.19
N ALA A 90 0.12 -2.56 -25.42
CA ALA A 90 -0.76 -1.53 -25.86
C ALA A 90 0.21 -0.43 -26.22
N VAL A 91 0.63 -0.43 -27.49
CA VAL A 91 1.15 0.74 -28.19
C VAL A 91 0.00 1.73 -28.13
N VAL A 92 -0.14 2.36 -26.96
CA VAL A 92 -0.79 3.64 -26.82
C VAL A 92 0.04 4.50 -27.76
N LYS A 93 -0.53 4.80 -28.93
CA LYS A 93 -0.09 5.91 -29.76
C LYS A 93 -0.16 7.14 -28.87
N THR A 94 0.90 7.37 -28.11
CA THR A 94 1.21 8.67 -27.54
C THR A 94 1.49 9.52 -28.75
N ASN A 95 0.45 10.20 -29.24
CA ASN A 95 0.66 11.49 -29.87
C ASN A 95 1.56 12.24 -28.90
N GLU A 96 2.83 12.36 -29.26
CA GLU A 96 3.87 12.98 -28.44
C GLU A 96 3.60 14.47 -28.50
N VAL A 97 2.54 14.88 -27.79
CA VAL A 97 2.28 16.27 -27.49
C VAL A 97 3.39 16.64 -26.52
N GLU A 98 4.33 17.43 -27.00
CA GLU A 98 5.40 18.00 -26.21
C GLU A 98 4.75 18.86 -25.11
N ILE A 99 4.65 18.31 -23.90
CA ILE A 99 4.12 19.03 -22.75
C ILE A 99 5.19 20.01 -22.30
N ASN A 100 4.90 21.30 -22.37
CA ASN A 100 5.72 22.32 -21.72
C ASN A 100 5.63 22.10 -20.20
N LYS A 101 6.67 21.50 -19.61
CA LYS A 101 6.66 21.00 -18.23
C LYS A 101 6.53 22.13 -17.21
N GLU A 102 7.10 23.29 -17.51
CA GLU A 102 7.10 24.46 -16.64
C GLU A 102 5.70 25.07 -16.59
N GLN A 103 5.10 25.33 -17.76
CA GLN A 103 3.74 25.84 -17.85
C GLN A 103 2.72 24.86 -17.26
N ALA A 104 2.86 23.56 -17.57
CA ALA A 104 1.99 22.53 -17.04
C ALA A 104 2.06 22.45 -15.50
N LEU A 105 3.25 22.59 -14.91
CA LEU A 105 3.38 22.62 -13.45
C LEU A 105 2.66 23.82 -12.83
N THR A 106 2.82 25.01 -13.42
CA THR A 106 2.13 26.22 -12.97
C THR A 106 0.61 26.05 -13.05
N ASP A 107 0.09 25.54 -14.16
CA ASP A 107 -1.33 25.30 -14.35
C ASP A 107 -1.88 24.29 -13.35
N VAL A 108 -1.16 23.17 -13.15
CA VAL A 108 -1.51 22.11 -12.20
C VAL A 108 -1.62 22.64 -10.78
N LEU A 109 -0.61 23.39 -10.32
CA LEU A 109 -0.60 23.93 -8.96
C LEU A 109 -1.72 24.95 -8.76
N ALA A 110 -1.93 25.85 -9.73
CA ALA A 110 -3.00 26.84 -9.67
C ALA A 110 -4.39 26.18 -9.61
N ASN A 111 -4.61 25.12 -10.40
CA ASN A 111 -5.86 24.38 -10.38
C ASN A 111 -6.10 23.69 -9.02
N PHE A 112 -5.09 23.02 -8.47
CA PHE A 112 -5.22 22.37 -7.17
C PHE A 112 -5.42 23.39 -6.04
N GLU A 113 -4.70 24.51 -6.03
CA GLU A 113 -4.86 25.56 -5.03
C GLU A 113 -6.28 26.13 -5.05
N THR A 114 -6.83 26.40 -6.24
CA THR A 114 -8.21 26.86 -6.41
C THR A 114 -9.20 25.86 -5.79
N VAL A 115 -9.07 24.58 -6.15
CA VAL A 115 -9.95 23.51 -5.65
C VAL A 115 -9.82 23.35 -4.14
N ILE A 116 -8.61 23.44 -3.59
CA ILE A 116 -8.37 23.33 -2.14
C ILE A 116 -9.04 24.49 -1.40
N ASP A 117 -8.84 25.71 -1.86
CA ASP A 117 -9.36 26.89 -1.18
C ASP A 117 -10.90 26.99 -1.29
N GLU A 118 -11.51 26.44 -2.35
CA GLU A 118 -12.96 26.42 -2.55
C GLU A 118 -13.67 25.25 -1.82
N HIS A 119 -13.05 24.07 -1.78
CA HIS A 119 -13.76 22.85 -1.38
C HIS A 119 -13.22 22.15 -0.13
N ILE A 120 -12.03 22.50 0.36
CA ILE A 120 -11.37 21.79 1.46
C ILE A 120 -11.29 22.65 2.72
N ASP A 121 -11.63 22.07 3.86
CA ASP A 121 -11.50 22.73 5.15
C ASP A 121 -10.04 23.07 5.46
N LYS A 122 -9.80 24.24 6.07
CA LYS A 122 -8.44 24.72 6.43
C LYS A 122 -7.62 23.70 7.22
N SER A 123 -8.25 22.94 8.12
CA SER A 123 -7.59 21.92 8.93
C SER A 123 -7.05 20.73 8.14
N LYS A 124 -7.66 20.42 6.98
CA LYS A 124 -7.24 19.35 6.06
C LYS A 124 -6.38 19.89 4.92
N ALA A 125 -6.59 21.15 4.53
CA ALA A 125 -5.87 21.83 3.47
C ALA A 125 -4.35 21.81 3.67
N ASP A 126 -3.86 21.99 4.91
CA ASP A 126 -2.42 22.02 5.20
C ASP A 126 -1.71 20.70 4.84
N GLU A 127 -2.28 19.55 5.19
CA GLU A 127 -1.70 18.24 4.82
C GLU A 127 -1.78 18.02 3.31
N VAL A 128 -2.86 18.45 2.65
CA VAL A 128 -2.97 18.36 1.19
C VAL A 128 -1.90 19.23 0.50
N LYS A 129 -1.72 20.47 0.94
CA LYS A 129 -0.69 21.40 0.43
C LYS A 129 0.71 20.81 0.61
N LYS A 130 1.01 20.21 1.77
CA LYS A 130 2.27 19.49 2.00
C LYS A 130 2.48 18.33 1.02
N ARG A 131 1.43 17.59 0.65
CA ARG A 131 1.52 16.53 -0.37
C ARG A 131 1.74 17.09 -1.77
N LEU A 132 1.14 18.24 -2.09
CA LEU A 132 1.41 18.94 -3.35
C LEU A 132 2.86 19.46 -3.45
N ASP A 133 3.46 19.87 -2.33
CA ASP A 133 4.89 20.22 -2.32
C ASP A 133 5.78 19.02 -2.68
N ILE A 134 5.43 17.82 -2.20
CA ILE A 134 6.13 16.58 -2.58
C ILE A 134 5.95 16.29 -4.07
N LEU A 135 4.74 16.49 -4.61
CA LEU A 135 4.49 16.36 -6.04
C LEU A 135 5.34 17.35 -6.85
N LYS A 136 5.36 18.63 -6.43
CA LYS A 136 6.16 19.68 -7.07
C LYS A 136 7.65 19.34 -7.07
N ALA A 137 8.19 18.86 -5.95
CA ALA A 137 9.58 18.42 -5.87
C ALA A 137 9.86 17.26 -6.84
N ALA A 138 9.01 16.23 -6.85
CA ALA A 138 9.15 15.10 -7.78
C ALA A 138 9.05 15.52 -9.25
N TRP A 139 8.23 16.52 -9.55
CA TRP A 139 8.08 17.09 -10.90
C TRP A 139 9.36 17.80 -11.35
N LEU A 140 9.90 18.70 -10.52
CA LEU A 140 11.11 19.47 -10.80
C LEU A 140 12.37 18.59 -10.88
N GLU A 141 12.42 17.53 -10.08
CA GLU A 141 13.51 16.54 -10.12
C GLU A 141 13.43 15.61 -11.34
N ASN A 142 12.44 15.79 -12.23
CA ASN A 142 12.19 14.94 -13.39
C ASN A 142 12.08 13.44 -13.05
N LYS A 143 11.53 13.13 -11.87
CA LYS A 143 11.34 11.75 -11.38
C LYS A 143 10.04 11.10 -11.89
N LEU A 144 9.25 11.84 -12.66
CA LEU A 144 7.96 11.41 -13.19
C LEU A 144 8.06 11.17 -14.70
N ASN A 145 7.26 10.23 -15.21
CA ASN A 145 7.20 9.91 -16.63
C ASN A 145 6.26 10.86 -17.39
N ASN A 146 6.39 10.96 -18.72
CA ASN A 146 5.51 11.81 -19.55
C ASN A 146 4.02 11.50 -19.37
N VAL A 147 3.68 10.22 -19.25
CA VAL A 147 2.31 9.76 -18.97
C VAL A 147 1.80 10.29 -17.64
N ILE A 148 2.66 10.36 -16.61
CA ILE A 148 2.30 10.88 -15.28
C ILE A 148 2.08 12.39 -15.34
N TYR A 149 2.96 13.14 -16.03
CA TYR A 149 2.78 14.58 -16.23
C TYR A 149 1.44 14.90 -16.90
N LYS A 150 1.10 14.15 -17.96
CA LYS A 150 -0.19 14.29 -18.64
C LYS A 150 -1.36 13.96 -17.71
N ASN A 151 -1.31 12.82 -17.03
CA ASN A 151 -2.40 12.39 -16.15
C ASN A 151 -2.61 13.37 -14.99
N ILE A 152 -1.55 13.96 -14.43
CA ILE A 152 -1.69 14.99 -13.38
C ILE A 152 -2.33 16.25 -13.93
N LEU A 153 -1.93 16.69 -15.14
CA LEU A 153 -2.53 17.84 -15.80
C LEU A 153 -4.03 17.62 -16.04
N ASP A 154 -4.39 16.48 -16.64
CA ASP A 154 -5.78 16.10 -16.92
C ASP A 154 -6.59 15.96 -15.62
N LEU A 155 -6.01 15.34 -14.58
CA LEU A 155 -6.64 15.23 -13.26
C LEU A 155 -6.87 16.60 -12.60
N SER A 156 -5.92 17.53 -12.71
CA SER A 156 -6.07 18.87 -12.15
C SER A 156 -7.20 19.66 -12.82
N LYS A 157 -7.36 19.47 -14.14
CA LYS A 157 -8.46 20.07 -14.92
C LYS A 157 -9.79 19.45 -14.55
N ALA A 158 -9.87 18.11 -14.53
CA ALA A 158 -11.09 17.40 -14.15
C ALA A 158 -11.59 17.81 -12.76
N LEU A 159 -10.70 17.97 -11.78
CA LEU A 159 -11.07 18.46 -10.44
C LEU A 159 -11.59 19.90 -10.45
N LYS A 160 -10.95 20.79 -11.21
CA LYS A 160 -11.36 22.19 -11.35
C LYS A 160 -12.71 22.32 -12.06
N ASP A 161 -12.96 21.48 -13.05
CA ASP A 161 -14.21 21.45 -13.80
C ASP A 161 -15.35 20.75 -13.02
N GLY A 162 -15.05 20.20 -11.84
CA GLY A 162 -16.01 19.49 -10.99
C GLY A 162 -16.35 18.07 -11.47
N ASN A 163 -15.60 17.54 -12.44
CA ASN A 163 -15.75 16.17 -12.95
C ASN A 163 -15.05 15.16 -12.03
N VAL A 164 -15.67 14.90 -10.87
CA VAL A 164 -15.09 14.05 -9.82
C VAL A 164 -14.89 12.60 -10.28
N GLU A 165 -15.81 12.07 -11.10
CA GLU A 165 -15.72 10.72 -11.64
C GLU A 165 -14.49 10.53 -12.54
N GLU A 166 -14.23 11.51 -13.41
CA GLU A 166 -13.06 11.49 -14.30
C GLU A 166 -11.76 11.57 -13.49
N ALA A 167 -11.70 12.46 -12.49
CA ALA A 167 -10.56 12.57 -11.60
C ALA A 167 -10.29 11.26 -10.84
N ASP A 168 -11.33 10.57 -10.36
CA ASP A 168 -11.20 9.27 -9.69
C ASP A 168 -10.70 8.16 -10.63
N GLN A 169 -11.18 8.13 -11.88
CA GLN A 169 -10.66 7.19 -12.90
C GLN A 169 -9.18 7.42 -13.20
N ILE A 170 -8.75 8.69 -13.35
CA ILE A 170 -7.34 9.01 -13.59
C ILE A 170 -6.50 8.62 -12.37
N HIS A 171 -6.95 8.93 -11.15
CA HIS A 171 -6.31 8.52 -9.91
C HIS A 171 -6.13 6.99 -9.82
N LEU A 172 -7.18 6.21 -10.10
CA LEU A 172 -7.11 4.75 -10.09
C LEU A 172 -6.15 4.21 -11.15
N THR A 173 -6.18 4.79 -12.36
CA THR A 173 -5.28 4.43 -13.46
C THR A 173 -3.82 4.65 -13.07
N MET A 174 -3.51 5.79 -12.46
CA MET A 174 -2.17 6.11 -11.97
C MET A 174 -1.73 5.15 -10.86
N MET A 175 -2.61 4.83 -9.93
CA MET A 175 -2.32 3.89 -8.86
C MET A 175 -2.10 2.45 -9.36
N MET A 176 -2.80 2.05 -10.43
CA MET A 176 -2.64 0.72 -11.01
C MET A 176 -1.32 0.56 -11.77
N GLN A 177 -0.90 1.59 -12.51
CA GLN A 177 0.26 1.50 -13.40
C GLN A 177 1.56 2.01 -12.77
N HIS A 178 1.47 3.00 -11.87
CA HIS A 178 2.62 3.76 -11.39
C HIS A 178 2.57 4.01 -9.87
N ALA A 179 2.09 3.02 -9.09
CA ALA A 179 1.89 3.13 -7.65
C ALA A 179 3.10 3.71 -6.89
N SER A 180 4.32 3.23 -7.19
CA SER A 180 5.54 3.62 -6.49
C SER A 180 5.93 5.09 -6.70
N LEU A 181 5.63 5.64 -7.88
CA LEU A 181 5.92 7.03 -8.23
C LEU A 181 4.87 7.98 -7.64
N CYS A 182 3.64 7.50 -7.49
CA CYS A 182 2.51 8.28 -7.00
C CYS A 182 2.40 8.25 -5.46
N SER A 183 2.80 7.16 -4.81
CA SER A 183 2.56 6.91 -3.37
C SER A 183 2.93 8.04 -2.41
N PRO A 184 3.99 8.85 -2.63
CA PRO A 184 4.36 9.90 -1.66
C PRO A 184 3.32 11.03 -1.56
N TRP A 185 2.68 11.40 -2.67
CA TRP A 185 1.84 12.60 -2.78
C TRP A 185 0.38 12.30 -3.13
N ILE A 186 0.10 11.18 -3.81
CA ILE A 186 -1.25 10.80 -4.26
C ILE A 186 -2.32 10.73 -3.14
N PRO A 187 -2.01 10.43 -1.85
CA PRO A 187 -3.05 10.45 -0.82
C PRO A 187 -3.64 11.85 -0.60
N GLY A 188 -2.87 12.92 -0.86
CA GLY A 188 -3.39 14.29 -0.81
C GLY A 188 -4.47 14.53 -1.85
N ILE A 189 -4.23 14.07 -3.09
CA ILE A 189 -5.20 14.15 -4.18
C ILE A 189 -6.43 13.28 -3.92
N ARG A 190 -6.23 12.08 -3.37
CA ARG A 190 -7.35 11.22 -2.98
C ARG A 190 -8.28 11.90 -1.97
N HIS A 191 -7.74 12.66 -1.02
CA HIS A 191 -8.57 13.45 -0.11
C HIS A 191 -9.38 14.51 -0.85
N ILE A 192 -8.78 15.24 -1.79
CA ILE A 192 -9.50 16.22 -2.62
C ILE A 192 -10.69 15.54 -3.31
N ILE A 193 -10.47 14.44 -4.03
CA ILE A 193 -11.52 13.68 -4.74
C ILE A 193 -12.66 13.28 -3.79
N LEU A 194 -12.32 12.76 -2.61
CA LEU A 194 -13.33 12.32 -1.63
C LEU A 194 -14.17 13.48 -1.09
N GLU A 195 -13.55 14.62 -0.79
CA GLU A 195 -14.26 15.80 -0.27
C GLU A 195 -15.17 16.44 -1.34
N LEU A 196 -14.78 16.41 -2.62
CA LEU A 196 -15.69 16.83 -3.69
C LEU A 196 -16.85 15.85 -3.87
N LYS A 197 -16.58 14.54 -3.76
CA LYS A 197 -17.61 13.51 -3.90
C LYS A 197 -18.67 13.58 -2.81
N THR A 198 -18.27 13.85 -1.56
CA THR A 198 -19.22 14.03 -0.44
C THR A 198 -20.10 15.26 -0.69
N LYS A 199 -19.53 16.38 -1.14
CA LYS A 199 -20.30 17.59 -1.46
C LYS A 199 -21.28 17.39 -2.61
N GLN A 200 -20.95 16.61 -3.64
CA GLN A 200 -21.90 16.31 -4.72
C GLN A 200 -23.04 15.38 -4.27
N GLN A 201 -22.79 14.50 -3.30
CA GLN A 201 -23.80 13.59 -2.76
C GLN A 201 -24.75 14.26 -1.75
N ASP A 202 -24.36 15.39 -1.17
CA ASP A 202 -25.15 16.17 -0.21
C ASP A 202 -25.69 17.52 -0.78
N PRO A 203 -26.59 17.53 -1.78
CA PRO A 203 -27.15 18.77 -2.31
C PRO A 203 -28.17 19.47 -1.36
N ASN A 204 -28.41 18.98 -0.13
CA ASN A 204 -29.55 19.39 0.70
C ASN A 204 -29.22 20.03 2.07
N VAL A 205 -27.96 20.38 2.37
CA VAL A 205 -27.60 20.93 3.70
C VAL A 205 -26.84 22.27 3.65
N VAL A 206 -26.99 23.05 2.59
CA VAL A 206 -26.55 24.46 2.60
C VAL A 206 -27.65 25.36 2.05
N GLN A 207 -28.79 25.38 2.73
CA GLN A 207 -29.74 26.50 2.74
C GLN A 207 -30.70 26.34 3.93
N SER A 208 -30.26 26.76 5.11
CA SER A 208 -31.09 27.21 6.23
C SER A 208 -30.24 28.03 7.19
#